data_AF-A0A086J670-F1
#
_entry.id   AF-A0A086J670-F1
#
_cell.length_a   1.000
_cell.length_b   1.000
_cell.length_c   1.000
_cell.angle_alpha   90.00
_cell.angle_beta   90.00
_cell.angle_gamma   90.00
#
_symmetry.space_group_name_H-M   'P 1'
#
loop_
_entity.id
_entity.type
_entity.pdbx_description
1 polymer ?
#
loop_
_entity_poly.entity_id
_entity_poly.type
_entity_poly.pdbx_seq_one_letter_code
_entity_poly.pdbx_strand_id
1 'polypeptide(L)'
;MLGIVGAVSEYNKTPRGEVKPVEAIRLPLLGAGHFRGHRSLDSIGRANAAAVEAAITRFDPRVELQFMYEPSDAAFHGLMESERT
;
A
#
# COMPACT_ATOMS: atom_id res chain seq x y z
N MET A 1 4.48 0.58 4.89
CA MET A 1 3.26 -0.20 4.62
C MET A 1 2.73 -0.91 5.85
N LEU A 2 3.54 -1.68 6.59
CA LEU A 2 3.12 -2.33 7.85
C LEU A 2 2.38 -1.40 8.82
N GLY A 3 2.87 -0.17 9.02
CA GLY A 3 2.19 0.81 9.87
C GLY A 3 0.80 1.22 9.36
N ILE A 4 0.59 1.30 8.04
CA ILE A 4 -0.69 1.69 7.44
C ILE A 4 -1.70 0.54 7.59
N VAL A 5 -1.33 -0.66 7.11
CA VAL A 5 -2.20 -1.84 7.16
C VAL A 5 -2.44 -2.26 8.61
N GLY A 6 -1.41 -2.23 9.46
CA GLY A 6 -1.52 -2.54 10.88
C GLY A 6 -2.43 -1.54 11.61
N ALA A 7 -2.32 -0.24 11.34
CA ALA A 7 -3.21 0.75 11.94
C ALA A 7 -4.68 0.51 11.55
N VAL A 8 -4.96 0.18 10.29
CA VAL A 8 -6.32 -0.16 9.84
C VAL A 8 -6.81 -1.45 10.50
N SER A 9 -5.96 -2.48 10.56
CA SER A 9 -6.29 -3.77 11.19
C SER A 9 -6.65 -3.59 12.68
N GLU A 10 -5.85 -2.83 13.43
CA GLU A 10 -6.12 -2.55 14.84
C GLU A 10 -7.31 -1.63 15.04
N TYR A 11 -7.46 -0.57 14.22
CA TYR A 11 -8.61 0.33 14.28
C TYR A 11 -9.94 -0.42 14.08
N ASN A 12 -9.99 -1.30 13.08
CA ASN A 12 -11.19 -2.06 12.75
C ASN A 12 -11.60 -3.08 13.84
N LYS A 13 -10.73 -3.39 14.80
CA LYS A 13 -11.04 -4.23 15.97
C LYS A 13 -11.63 -3.45 17.14
N THR A 14 -11.62 -2.12 17.07
CA THR A 14 -12.16 -1.27 18.14
C THR A 14 -13.68 -1.13 18.03
N PRO A 15 -14.39 -0.71 19.11
CA PRO A 15 -15.82 -0.37 19.02
C PRO A 15 -16.14 0.71 17.98
N ARG A 16 -15.18 1.59 17.65
CA ARG A 16 -15.35 2.57 16.57
C ARG A 16 -15.32 1.90 15.20
N GLY A 17 -14.47 0.89 15.03
CA GLY A 17 -14.37 0.08 13.83
C GLY A 17 -15.61 -0.79 13.59
N GLU A 18 -16.33 -1.20 14.63
CA GLU A 18 -17.61 -1.89 14.49
C GLU A 18 -18.69 -1.00 13.84
N VAL A 19 -18.68 0.30 14.14
CA VAL A 19 -19.66 1.27 13.62
C VAL A 19 -19.21 1.90 12.31
N LYS A 20 -17.91 2.13 12.15
CA LYS A 20 -17.30 2.80 10.99
C LYS A 20 -16.06 2.03 10.54
N PRO A 21 -16.22 0.83 9.97
CA PRO A 21 -15.08 0.07 9.48
C PRO A 21 -14.40 0.80 8.34
N VAL A 22 -13.07 0.67 8.29
CA VAL A 22 -12.30 1.03 7.09
C VAL A 22 -12.31 -0.19 6.18
N GLU A 23 -13.13 -0.13 5.13
CA GLU A 23 -13.32 -1.22 4.16
C GLU A 23 -12.34 -1.14 2.98
N ALA A 24 -11.86 0.07 2.66
CA ALA A 24 -10.87 0.30 1.63
C ALA A 24 -9.87 1.38 2.05
N ILE A 25 -8.62 1.27 1.60
CA ILE A 25 -7.64 2.35 1.68
C ILE A 25 -7.14 2.74 0.29
N ARG A 26 -7.15 4.05 0.05
CA ARG A 26 -6.65 4.66 -1.19
C ARG A 26 -5.28 5.27 -0.95
N LEU A 27 -4.28 4.76 -1.67
CA LEU A 27 -2.87 5.05 -1.47
C LEU A 27 -2.25 5.72 -2.70
N PRO A 28 -1.46 6.79 -2.55
CA PRO A 28 -0.54 7.22 -3.61
C PRO A 28 0.70 6.30 -3.65
N LEU A 29 1.57 6.48 -4.64
CA LEU A 29 2.92 5.94 -4.59
C LEU A 29 3.75 6.72 -3.53
N LEU A 30 3.77 6.21 -2.30
CA LEU A 30 4.46 6.84 -1.18
C LEU A 30 5.96 6.99 -1.45
N GLY A 31 6.51 8.17 -1.15
CA GLY A 31 7.91 8.51 -1.44
C GLY A 31 8.15 9.04 -2.86
N ALA A 32 7.12 9.09 -3.72
CA ALA A 32 7.18 9.79 -5.01
C ALA A 32 7.05 11.33 -4.85
N GLY A 33 6.93 12.04 -5.98
CA GLY A 33 6.83 13.51 -6.00
C GLY A 33 8.08 14.17 -5.42
N HIS A 34 7.90 15.17 -4.57
CA HIS A 34 9.00 15.90 -3.91
C HIS A 34 9.89 15.01 -3.02
N PHE A 35 9.35 13.92 -2.50
CA PHE A 35 10.07 13.04 -1.57
C PHE A 35 11.07 12.10 -2.24
N ARG A 36 11.05 11.98 -3.57
CA ARG A 36 11.87 10.98 -4.28
C ARG A 36 13.35 11.36 -4.35
N GLY A 37 13.69 12.65 -4.26
CA GLY A 37 15.04 13.13 -4.51
C GLY A 37 15.58 12.62 -5.86
N HIS A 38 16.69 11.88 -5.83
CA HIS A 38 17.30 11.26 -7.01
C HIS A 38 16.87 9.80 -7.27
N ARG A 39 15.94 9.26 -6.47
CA ARG A 39 15.48 7.87 -6.59
C ARG A 39 14.56 7.69 -7.81
N SER A 40 14.73 6.59 -8.56
CA SER A 40 13.86 6.26 -9.70
C SER A 40 12.49 5.79 -9.23
N LEU A 41 11.45 6.09 -10.02
CA LEU A 41 10.08 5.63 -9.72
C LEU A 41 9.98 4.10 -9.74
N ASP A 42 10.67 3.41 -10.65
CA ASP A 42 10.72 1.94 -10.68
C ASP A 42 11.21 1.33 -9.36
N SER A 43 12.27 1.91 -8.77
CA SER A 43 12.80 1.42 -7.50
C SER A 43 11.84 1.66 -6.32
N ILE A 44 11.04 2.73 -6.40
CA ILE A 44 9.98 3.03 -5.42
C ILE A 44 8.81 2.08 -5.63
N GLY A 45 8.42 1.80 -6.88
CA GLY A 45 7.38 0.83 -7.24
C GLY A 45 7.68 -0.57 -6.70
N ARG A 46 8.89 -1.09 -6.95
CA ARG A 46 9.33 -2.38 -6.38
C ARG A 46 9.35 -2.38 -4.85
N ALA A 47 9.87 -1.31 -4.24
CA ALA A 47 9.88 -1.19 -2.78
C ALA A 47 8.46 -1.14 -2.19
N ASN A 48 7.52 -0.48 -2.88
CA ASN A 48 6.11 -0.45 -2.50
C ASN A 48 5.49 -1.86 -2.61
N ALA A 49 5.71 -2.56 -3.72
CA ALA A 49 5.17 -3.91 -3.94
C ALA A 49 5.62 -4.90 -2.85
N ALA A 50 6.93 -5.00 -2.60
CA ALA A 50 7.46 -5.86 -1.54
C ALA A 50 6.92 -5.49 -0.15
N ALA A 51 6.71 -4.19 0.12
CA ALA A 51 6.15 -3.74 1.38
C ALA A 51 4.64 -4.04 1.50
N VAL A 52 3.89 -4.05 0.39
CA VAL A 52 2.49 -4.47 0.33
C VAL A 52 2.38 -5.96 0.60
N GLU A 53 3.17 -6.78 -0.10
CA GLU A 53 3.22 -8.23 0.11
C GLU A 53 3.47 -8.55 1.58
N ALA A 54 4.55 -8.01 2.16
CA ALA A 54 4.87 -8.23 3.57
C ALA A 54 3.76 -7.78 4.54
N ALA A 55 3.03 -6.72 4.21
CA ALA A 55 1.93 -6.24 5.05
C ALA A 55 0.67 -7.11 4.94
N ILE A 56 0.35 -7.59 3.74
CA ILE A 56 -0.75 -8.54 3.52
C ILE A 56 -0.44 -9.84 4.24
N THR A 57 0.75 -10.43 4.04
CA THR A 57 1.17 -11.67 4.71
C THR A 57 1.12 -11.54 6.24
N ARG A 58 1.49 -10.38 6.78
CA ARG A 58 1.54 -10.16 8.23
C ARG A 58 0.17 -10.02 8.88
N PHE A 59 -0.78 -9.36 8.21
CA PHE A 59 -2.04 -8.93 8.84
C PHE A 59 -3.28 -9.61 8.26
N ASP A 60 -3.16 -10.26 7.10
CA ASP A 60 -4.26 -10.85 6.32
C ASP A 60 -5.52 -9.96 6.32
N PRO A 61 -5.39 -8.69 5.89
CA PRO A 61 -6.42 -7.70 6.13
C PRO A 61 -7.59 -7.90 5.16
N ARG A 62 -8.82 -7.68 5.65
CA ARG A 62 -10.04 -7.63 4.80
C ARG A 62 -10.18 -6.33 3.99
N VAL A 63 -9.27 -5.38 4.18
CA VAL A 63 -9.35 -4.05 3.57
C VAL A 63 -8.92 -4.13 2.10
N GLU A 64 -9.68 -3.50 1.21
CA GLU A 64 -9.30 -3.36 -0.19
C GLU A 64 -8.18 -2.31 -0.35
N LEU A 65 -7.19 -2.62 -1.20
CA LEU A 65 -6.11 -1.68 -1.56
C LEU A 65 -6.41 -1.04 -2.91
N GLN A 66 -6.50 0.29 -2.93
CA GLN A 66 -6.68 1.08 -4.15
C GLN A 66 -5.48 2.01 -4.33
N PHE A 67 -4.87 2.03 -5.52
CA PHE A 67 -3.77 2.95 -5.82
C PHE A 67 -4.25 4.14 -6.65
N MET A 68 -3.85 5.34 -6.24
CA MET A 68 -4.07 6.56 -7.00
C MET A 68 -3.22 6.55 -8.27
N TYR A 69 -3.77 7.13 -9.33
CA TYR A 69 -3.06 7.27 -10.59
C TYR A 69 -1.87 8.24 -10.49
N GLU A 70 -0.77 7.87 -11.14
CA GLU A 70 0.32 8.78 -11.48
C GLU A 70 0.89 8.38 -12.87
N PRO A 71 1.43 9.32 -13.67
CA PRO A 71 1.67 9.09 -15.09
C PRO A 71 2.65 7.96 -15.47
N SER A 72 3.49 7.50 -14.56
CA SER A 72 4.44 6.42 -14.84
C SER A 72 3.92 5.02 -14.50
N ASP A 73 2.74 4.91 -13.89
CA ASP A 73 2.14 3.65 -13.43
C ASP A 73 3.12 2.77 -12.61
N ALA A 74 4.06 3.36 -11.89
CA ALA A 74 5.13 2.65 -11.20
C ALA A 74 4.63 1.77 -10.05
N ALA A 75 3.51 2.16 -9.40
CA ALA A 75 2.84 1.31 -8.41
C ALA A 75 2.31 0.01 -9.05
N PHE A 76 1.69 0.13 -10.23
CA PHE A 76 1.14 -0.99 -10.99
C PHE A 76 2.26 -1.91 -11.48
N HIS A 77 3.29 -1.35 -12.12
CA HIS A 77 4.42 -2.14 -12.62
C HIS A 77 5.17 -2.88 -11.51
N GLY A 78 5.37 -2.25 -10.34
CA GLY A 78 6.01 -2.91 -9.20
C GLY A 78 5.23 -4.14 -8.72
N LEU A 79 3.90 -4.05 -8.63
CA LEU A 79 3.06 -5.17 -8.23
C LEU A 79 3.02 -6.27 -9.29
N MET A 80 2.95 -5.91 -10.58
CA MET A 80 3.01 -6.87 -11.69
C MET A 80 4.33 -7.63 -11.75
N GLU A 81 5.45 -6.97 -11.41
CA GLU A 81 6.76 -7.64 -11.33
C GLU A 81 6.80 -8.63 -10.16
N SER A 82 6.20 -8.27 -9.03
CA SER A 82 6.07 -9.15 -7.86
C SER A 82 5.22 -10.38 -8.16
N GLU A 83 4.08 -10.21 -8.83
CA GLU A 83 3.18 -11.31 -9.21
C GLU A 83 3.83 -12.30 -10.21
N ARG A 84 4.82 -11.84 -10.97
CA ARG A 84 5.53 -12.68 -11.94
C ARG A 84 6.60 -13.57 -11.29
N THR A 85 6.97 -13.29 -10.04
CA THR A 85 8.06 -13.99 -9.33
C THR A 85 7.51 -15.12 -8.48
#